data_AF-A0A7G8GL64-F1
#
_entry.id   AF-A0A7G8GL64-F1
#
_cell.length_a   1.000
_cell.length_b   1.000
_cell.length_c   1.000
_cell.angle_alpha   90.00
_cell.angle_beta   90.00
_cell.angle_gamma   90.00
#
_symmetry.space_group_name_H-M   'P 1'
#
loop_
_entity.id
_entity.type
_entity.pdbx_description
1 polymer ?
#
loop_
_entity_poly.entity_id
_entity_poly.type
_entity_poly.pdbx_seq_one_letter_code
_entity_poly.pdbx_strand_id
1 'polypeptide(L)'
;MGKATNETIKTRVAALKGLILSGSSNSTCVEHAAQQWGLSRRQSYRLLKRAWAEVREDVHATGVDRQEMLCWTIHQLMAAAGEGVKNKQPSVTVGACRELDALLGLGVNSSQRGRFGWRR
;
A
#
# COMPACT_ATOMS: atom_id res chain seq x y z
N MET A 1 -26.41 -17.61 -15.06
CA MET A 1 -25.75 -17.42 -13.74
C MET A 1 -26.62 -16.50 -12.89
N GLY A 2 -27.12 -16.98 -11.75
CA GLY A 2 -27.95 -16.18 -10.84
C GLY A 2 -27.18 -15.04 -10.17
N LYS A 3 -27.83 -13.90 -9.93
CA LYS A 3 -27.25 -12.78 -9.16
C LYS A 3 -26.88 -13.31 -7.77
N ALA A 4 -25.62 -13.12 -7.35
CA ALA A 4 -25.23 -13.38 -5.98
C ALA A 4 -26.08 -12.51 -5.04
N THR A 5 -26.58 -13.10 -3.95
CA THR A 5 -27.29 -12.37 -2.90
C THR A 5 -26.36 -11.34 -2.26
N ASN A 6 -26.93 -10.25 -1.76
CA ASN A 6 -26.16 -9.13 -1.19
C ASN A 6 -25.26 -9.60 -0.04
N GLU A 7 -25.74 -10.56 0.76
CA GLU A 7 -24.97 -11.19 1.83
C GLU A 7 -23.77 -11.99 1.30
N THR A 8 -23.92 -12.74 0.21
CA THR A 8 -22.79 -13.44 -0.42
C THR A 8 -21.72 -12.44 -0.88
N ILE A 9 -22.13 -11.27 -1.38
CA ILE A 9 -21.18 -10.23 -1.81
C ILE A 9 -20.43 -9.67 -0.59
N LYS A 10 -21.14 -9.35 0.51
CA LYS A 10 -20.51 -8.88 1.75
C LYS A 10 -19.49 -9.88 2.29
N THR A 11 -19.84 -11.16 2.41
CA THR A 11 -18.93 -12.20 2.90
C THR A 11 -17.67 -12.31 2.05
N ARG A 12 -17.81 -12.22 0.72
CA ARG A 12 -16.67 -12.26 -0.20
C ARG A 12 -15.77 -11.02 -0.07
N VAL A 13 -16.37 -9.84 0.07
CA VAL A 13 -15.63 -8.59 0.29
C VAL A 13 -14.87 -8.64 1.62
N ALA A 14 -15.50 -9.12 2.70
CA ALA A 14 -14.86 -9.30 4.00
C ALA A 14 -13.68 -10.29 3.94
N ALA A 15 -13.82 -11.42 3.23
CA ALA A 15 -12.72 -12.36 3.03
C ALA A 15 -11.54 -11.74 2.25
N LEU A 16 -11.82 -10.98 1.18
CA LEU A 16 -10.78 -10.26 0.44
C LEU A 16 -10.12 -9.16 1.27
N LYS A 17 -10.89 -8.46 2.12
CA LYS A 17 -10.38 -7.48 3.07
C LYS A 17 -9.40 -8.13 4.05
N GLY A 18 -9.73 -9.31 4.58
CA GLY A 18 -8.81 -10.10 5.43
C GLY A 18 -7.48 -10.40 4.73
N LEU A 19 -7.52 -10.80 3.46
CA LEU A 19 -6.30 -11.05 2.66
C LEU A 19 -5.48 -9.78 2.42
N ILE A 20 -6.13 -8.64 2.17
CA ILE A 20 -5.44 -7.34 2.03
C ILE A 20 -4.71 -7.00 3.33
N LEU A 21 -5.40 -7.10 4.47
CA LEU A 21 -4.85 -6.76 5.78
C LEU A 21 -3.72 -7.72 6.20
N SER A 22 -3.69 -8.95 5.68
CA SER A 22 -2.57 -9.89 5.86
C SER A 22 -1.38 -9.63 4.93
N GLY A 23 -1.43 -8.58 4.10
CA GLY A 23 -0.35 -8.22 3.17
C GLY A 23 -0.40 -8.96 1.83
N SER A 24 -1.51 -9.62 1.47
CA SER A 24 -1.63 -10.30 0.19
C SER A 24 -1.68 -9.32 -0.98
N SER A 25 -1.01 -9.66 -2.08
CA SER A 25 -1.06 -8.86 -3.31
C SER A 25 -2.46 -8.88 -3.95
N ASN A 26 -2.76 -7.86 -4.78
CA ASN A 26 -4.01 -7.83 -5.56
C ASN A 26 -4.17 -9.05 -6.48
N SER A 27 -3.08 -9.55 -7.06
CA SER A 27 -3.08 -10.78 -7.87
C SER A 27 -3.46 -12.00 -7.06
N THR A 28 -2.89 -12.17 -5.86
CA THR A 28 -3.21 -13.26 -4.93
C THR A 28 -4.69 -13.22 -4.53
N CYS A 29 -5.21 -12.04 -4.24
CA CYS A 29 -6.62 -11.86 -3.89
C CYS A 29 -7.57 -12.25 -5.05
N VAL A 30 -7.20 -11.89 -6.28
CA VAL A 30 -7.97 -12.22 -7.48
C VAL A 30 -7.93 -13.72 -7.79
N GLU A 31 -6.77 -14.35 -7.62
CA GLU A 31 -6.59 -15.78 -7.77
C GLU A 31 -7.41 -16.56 -6.73
N HIS A 32 -7.35 -16.15 -5.46
CA HIS A 32 -8.19 -16.70 -4.40
C HIS A 32 -9.69 -16.61 -4.76
N ALA A 33 -10.15 -15.46 -5.26
CA ALA A 33 -11.53 -15.29 -5.68
C ALA A 33 -11.95 -16.18 -6.87
N ALA A 34 -11.00 -16.47 -7.78
CA ALA A 34 -11.22 -17.39 -8.89
C ALA A 34 -11.30 -18.84 -8.40
N GLN A 35 -10.36 -19.27 -7.54
CA GLN A 35 -10.29 -20.63 -7.01
C GLN A 35 -11.45 -20.95 -6.05
N GLN A 36 -11.74 -20.05 -5.10
CA GLN A 36 -12.71 -20.32 -4.05
C GLN A 36 -14.16 -20.12 -4.49
N TRP A 37 -14.40 -19.20 -5.44
CA TRP A 37 -15.77 -18.80 -5.82
C TRP A 37 -16.07 -18.90 -7.31
N GLY A 38 -15.12 -19.37 -8.13
CA GLY A 38 -15.29 -19.50 -9.58
C GLY A 38 -15.51 -18.16 -10.28
N LEU A 39 -15.05 -17.05 -9.70
CA LEU A 39 -15.29 -15.72 -10.26
C LEU A 39 -14.36 -15.40 -11.43
N SER A 40 -14.90 -14.74 -12.44
CA SER A 40 -14.08 -14.15 -13.50
C SER A 40 -13.17 -13.06 -12.94
N ARG A 41 -12.01 -12.86 -13.58
CA ARG A 41 -11.02 -11.82 -13.20
C ARG A 41 -11.66 -10.43 -13.01
N ARG A 42 -12.58 -10.05 -13.91
CA ARG A 42 -13.32 -8.76 -13.84
C ARG A 42 -14.23 -8.69 -12.62
N GLN A 43 -14.90 -9.77 -12.25
CA GLN A 43 -15.74 -9.81 -11.04
C GLN A 43 -14.87 -9.77 -9.78
N SER A 44 -13.78 -10.52 -9.75
CA SER A 44 -12.81 -10.50 -8.63
C SER A 44 -12.27 -9.10 -8.38
N TYR A 45 -11.81 -8.38 -9.42
CA TYR A 45 -11.36 -6.99 -9.26
C TYR A 45 -12.45 -6.04 -8.77
N ARG A 46 -13.71 -6.28 -9.15
CA ARG A 46 -14.83 -5.45 -8.69
C ARG A 46 -15.07 -5.61 -7.19
N LEU A 47 -15.00 -6.83 -6.68
CA LEU A 47 -15.11 -7.11 -5.24
C LEU A 47 -13.88 -6.59 -4.49
N LEU A 48 -12.69 -6.79 -5.07
CA LEU A 48 -11.44 -6.29 -4.51
C LEU A 48 -11.43 -4.77 -4.38
N LYS A 49 -11.99 -4.04 -5.36
CA LYS A 49 -12.14 -2.58 -5.29
C LYS A 49 -13.04 -2.15 -4.12
N ARG A 50 -14.08 -2.92 -3.80
CA ARG A 50 -14.95 -2.66 -2.64
C ARG A 50 -14.21 -2.93 -1.33
N ALA A 51 -13.47 -4.04 -1.24
CA ALA A 51 -12.65 -4.34 -0.07
C ALA A 51 -11.63 -3.22 0.22
N TRP A 52 -10.96 -2.70 -0.81
CA TRP A 52 -10.05 -1.55 -0.67
C TRP A 52 -10.77 -0.26 -0.24
N ALA A 53 -12.01 -0.04 -0.68
CA ALA A 53 -12.79 1.11 -0.24
C ALA A 53 -13.10 1.01 1.26
N GLU A 54 -13.51 -0.16 1.75
CA GLU A 54 -13.74 -0.40 3.18
C GLU A 54 -12.46 -0.25 4.01
N VAL A 55 -11.33 -0.79 3.55
CA VAL A 55 -10.04 -0.57 4.23
C VAL A 55 -9.71 0.91 4.34
N ARG A 56 -9.96 1.68 3.27
CA ARG A 56 -9.74 3.12 3.28
C ARG A 56 -10.67 3.84 4.25
N GLU A 57 -11.95 3.44 4.31
CA GLU A 57 -12.92 3.99 5.26
C GLU A 57 -12.52 3.69 6.70
N ASP A 58 -12.07 2.47 7.00
CA ASP A 58 -11.56 2.11 8.33
C ASP A 58 -10.38 2.99 8.74
N VAL A 59 -9.41 3.20 7.85
CA VAL A 59 -8.25 4.06 8.11
C VAL A 59 -8.68 5.49 8.40
N HIS A 60 -9.64 6.03 7.63
CA HIS A 60 -10.19 7.36 7.90
C HIS A 60 -10.96 7.42 9.22
N ALA A 61 -11.72 6.37 9.56
CA ALA A 61 -12.49 6.29 10.79
C ALA A 61 -11.60 6.20 12.04
N THR A 62 -10.44 5.55 11.93
CA THR A 62 -9.44 5.53 13.02
C THR A 62 -8.83 6.90 13.31
N GLY A 63 -9.09 7.92 12.47
CA GLY A 63 -8.58 9.26 12.68
C GLY A 63 -7.07 9.35 12.50
N VAL A 64 -6.45 8.36 11.83
CA VAL A 64 -5.02 8.39 11.51
C VAL A 64 -4.78 9.60 10.63
N ASP A 65 -4.23 10.65 11.24
CA ASP A 65 -3.93 11.86 10.50
C ASP A 65 -2.79 11.56 9.55
N ARG A 66 -3.07 11.75 8.26
CA ARG A 66 -2.08 11.62 7.21
C ARG A 66 -0.87 12.51 7.47
N GLN A 67 -1.08 13.68 8.06
CA GLN A 67 0.00 14.59 8.43
C GLN A 67 0.86 14.01 9.55
N GLU A 68 0.26 13.42 10.59
CA GLU A 68 0.99 12.73 11.66
C GLU A 68 1.79 11.54 11.12
N MET A 69 1.21 10.74 10.23
CA MET A 69 1.94 9.65 9.57
C MET A 69 3.11 10.15 8.72
N LEU A 70 2.94 11.26 8.01
CA LEU A 70 4.02 11.88 7.24
C LEU A 70 5.13 12.40 8.16
N CYS A 71 4.78 13.09 9.25
CA CYS A 71 5.72 13.53 10.27
C CYS A 71 6.50 12.35 10.86
N TRP A 72 5.80 11.26 11.20
CA TRP A 72 6.41 10.04 11.69
C TRP A 72 7.38 9.42 10.66
N THR A 73 6.97 9.33 9.39
CA THR A 73 7.81 8.79 8.32
C THR A 73 9.08 9.61 8.11
N ILE A 74 8.97 10.94 8.13
CA ILE A 74 10.10 11.86 8.04
C ILE A 74 11.06 11.62 9.22
N HIS A 75 10.51 11.54 10.44
CA HIS A 75 11.31 11.26 11.64
C HIS A 75 12.08 9.93 11.53
N GLN A 76 11.40 8.86 11.11
CA GLN A 76 12.02 7.54 10.94
C GLN A 76 13.14 7.55 9.88
N LEU A 77 12.95 8.26 8.77
CA LEU A 77 13.99 8.40 7.75
C LEU A 77 15.19 9.22 8.27
N MET A 78 14.96 10.28 9.03
CA MET A 78 16.03 11.04 9.68
C MET A 78 16.82 10.19 10.68
N ALA A 79 16.11 9.39 11.49
CA ALA A 79 16.73 8.45 12.43
C ALA A 79 17.57 7.39 11.70
N ALA A 80 17.03 6.77 10.65
CA ALA A 80 17.73 5.78 9.83
C ALA A 80 18.98 6.39 9.16
N ALA A 81 18.91 7.63 8.69
CA ALA A 81 20.07 8.33 8.14
C ALA A 81 21.18 8.50 9.19
N GLY A 82 20.81 8.92 10.41
CA GLY A 82 21.73 9.08 11.53
C GLY A 82 22.34 7.76 12.01
N GLU A 83 21.56 6.69 12.07
CA GLU A 83 22.06 5.34 12.37
C GLU A 83 23.01 4.83 11.28
N GLY A 84 22.69 5.07 10.00
CA GLY A 84 23.57 4.71 8.89
C GLY A 84 24.95 5.39 9.00
N VAL A 85 25.01 6.65 9.45
CA VAL A 85 26.29 7.34 9.70
C VAL A 85 27.04 6.68 10.86
N LYS A 86 26.36 6.43 11.99
CA LYS A 86 26.97 5.80 13.18
C LYS A 86 27.55 4.41 12.86
N ASN A 87 26.83 3.63 12.06
CA ASN A 87 27.17 2.26 11.73
C ASN A 87 28.05 2.14 10.47
N LYS A 88 28.53 3.25 9.89
CA LYS A 88 29.35 3.27 8.66
C LYS A 88 28.67 2.58 7.47
N GLN A 89 27.35 2.75 7.35
CA GLN A 89 26.52 2.22 6.27
C GLN A 89 26.09 3.37 5.34
N PRO A 90 26.97 3.84 4.43
CA PRO A 90 26.70 5.00 3.60
C PRO A 90 25.52 4.80 2.65
N SER A 91 25.24 3.56 2.22
CA SER A 91 24.10 3.24 1.35
C SER A 91 22.75 3.50 2.04
N VAL A 92 22.64 3.20 3.34
CA VAL A 92 21.42 3.44 4.14
C VAL A 92 21.21 4.94 4.32
N THR A 93 22.26 5.68 4.67
CA THR A 93 22.20 7.14 4.82
C THR A 93 21.81 7.83 3.51
N VAL A 94 22.45 7.47 2.39
CA VAL A 94 22.13 8.05 1.07
C VAL A 94 20.70 7.70 0.66
N GLY A 95 20.26 6.45 0.88
CA GLY A 95 18.90 6.00 0.60
C GLY A 95 17.86 6.80 1.39
N ALA A 96 18.04 6.94 2.70
CA ALA A 96 17.15 7.70 3.56
C ALA A 96 17.08 9.19 3.18
N CYS A 97 18.23 9.83 2.91
CA CYS A 97 18.28 11.21 2.46
C CYS A 97 17.58 11.41 1.10
N ARG A 98 17.68 10.46 0.18
CA ARG A 98 17.00 10.52 -1.12
C ARG A 98 15.48 10.45 -0.98
N GLU A 99 14.97 9.55 -0.13
CA GLU A 99 13.53 9.46 0.12
C GLU A 99 13.01 10.69 0.88
N LEU A 100 13.80 11.28 1.78
CA LEU A 100 13.49 12.56 2.43
C LEU A 100 13.40 13.71 1.43
N ASP A 101 14.36 13.82 0.50
CA ASP A 101 14.33 14.82 -0.59
C ASP A 101 13.06 14.68 -1.45
N ALA A 102 12.68 13.44 -1.79
CA ALA A 102 11.47 13.17 -2.55
C ALA A 102 10.18 13.54 -1.79
N LEU A 103 10.13 13.29 -0.48
CA LEU A 103 8.96 13.60 0.36
C LEU A 103 8.81 15.10 0.67
N LEU A 104 9.93 15.80 0.89
CA LEU A 104 9.94 17.22 1.27
C LEU A 104 10.02 18.18 0.08
N GLY A 105 10.31 17.66 -1.12
CA GLY A 105 10.37 18.45 -2.35
C GLY A 105 11.56 19.41 -2.42
N LEU A 106 12.64 19.12 -1.70
CA LEU A 106 13.76 20.03 -1.46
C LEU A 106 14.69 20.23 -2.68
N GLY A 107 14.75 19.30 -3.65
CA GLY A 107 15.19 19.60 -5.01
C GLY A 107 16.07 18.55 -5.71
N VAL A 108 16.16 18.71 -7.04
CA VAL A 108 16.80 17.86 -8.08
C VAL A 108 16.07 16.54 -8.43
N ASN A 109 15.57 15.76 -7.46
CA ASN A 109 14.80 14.54 -7.75
C ASN A 109 13.28 14.73 -7.77
N SER A 110 12.78 15.78 -7.12
CA SER A 110 11.33 16.09 -7.06
C SER A 110 10.73 16.45 -8.43
N SER A 111 11.53 16.98 -9.35
CA SER A 111 11.17 17.28 -10.74
C SER A 111 11.36 16.11 -11.71
N GLN A 112 12.07 15.05 -11.33
CA GLN A 112 12.24 13.83 -12.13
C GLN A 112 11.19 12.76 -11.78
N ARG A 113 9.90 13.08 -11.95
CA ARG A 113 8.78 12.13 -11.80
C ARG A 113 8.80 10.90 -12.74
N GLY A 114 9.89 10.66 -13.49
CA GLY A 114 9.95 9.63 -14.54
C GLY A 114 11.22 8.76 -14.60
N ARG A 115 12.19 8.87 -13.67
CA ARG A 115 13.49 8.17 -13.84
C ARG A 115 13.72 6.93 -12.97
N PHE A 116 12.91 6.68 -11.94
CA PHE A 116 12.97 5.43 -11.18
C PHE A 116 12.01 4.40 -11.75
N GLY A 117 12.23 4.04 -13.01
CA GLY A 117 11.79 2.75 -13.52
C GLY A 117 12.62 1.68 -12.83
N TRP A 118 11.98 0.89 -11.96
CA TRP A 118 12.55 -0.35 -11.46
C TRP A 118 12.96 -1.20 -12.67
N ARG A 119 14.25 -1.21 -13.00
CA ARG A 119 14.80 -2.23 -13.90
C ARG A 119 14.68 -3.56 -13.17
N ARG A 120 13.88 -4.45 -13.76
CA ARG A 120 13.98 -5.90 -13.50
C ARG A 120 15.38 -6.37 -13.87
#